data_AF-A0A926D3A7-F1
#
_entry.id   AF-A0A926D3A7-F1
#
_cell.length_a   1.000
_cell.length_b   1.000
_cell.length_c   1.000
_cell.angle_alpha   90.00
_cell.angle_beta   90.00
_cell.angle_gamma   90.00
#
_symmetry.space_group_name_H-M   'P 1'
#
loop_
_entity.id
_entity.type
_entity.pdbx_description
1 polymer ?
#
loop_
_entity_poly.entity_id
_entity_poly.type
_entity_poly.pdbx_seq_one_letter_code
_entity_poly.pdbx_strand_id
1 'polypeptide(L)' 'MEKFKIVKSSERITSINRTIRLSPESFDRLSSLSQQSGVSFNRLVNQCIAYALQNLEED' A
#
# COMPACT_ATOMS: atom_id res chain seq x y z
N MET A 1 -12.61 2.35 13.28
CA MET A 1 -11.58 2.39 12.23
C MET A 1 -12.26 2.30 10.88
N GLU A 2 -11.95 3.22 9.97
CA GLU A 2 -12.45 3.13 8.60
C GLU A 2 -11.88 1.89 7.91
N LYS A 3 -12.51 1.41 6.83
CA LYS A 3 -11.92 0.32 6.05
C LYS A 3 -10.93 0.89 5.05
N PHE A 4 -9.78 0.25 4.87
CA PHE A 4 -8.85 0.58 3.81
C PHE A 4 -9.53 0.48 2.44
N LYS A 5 -9.37 1.52 1.61
CA LYS A 5 -9.89 1.57 0.23
C LYS A 5 -8.74 1.86 -0.72
N ILE A 6 -8.65 1.08 -1.80
CA ILE A 6 -7.62 1.28 -2.83
C ILE A 6 -8.00 2.49 -3.68
N VAL A 7 -7.17 3.53 -3.62
CA VAL A 7 -7.33 4.75 -4.42
C VAL A 7 -6.61 4.58 -5.76
N LYS A 8 -7.36 4.75 -6.86
CA LYS A 8 -6.84 4.62 -8.23
C LYS A 8 -6.45 5.94 -8.90
N SER A 9 -6.54 7.09 -8.19
CA SER A 9 -6.36 8.44 -8.77
C SER A 9 -5.05 8.59 -9.57
N SER A 10 -4.98 9.42 -10.59
CA SER A 10 -3.77 9.60 -11.41
C SER A 10 -2.71 10.51 -10.77
N GLU A 11 -2.87 10.90 -9.51
CA GLU A 11 -1.95 11.82 -8.85
C GLU A 11 -0.56 11.22 -8.72
N ARG A 12 0.43 12.01 -9.12
CA ARG A 12 1.83 11.60 -9.19
C ARG A 12 2.42 11.68 -7.80
N ILE A 13 2.40 10.56 -7.09
CA ILE A 13 3.02 10.43 -5.77
C ILE A 13 4.54 10.44 -5.95
N THR A 14 5.24 11.33 -5.24
CA THR A 14 6.69 11.29 -5.14
C THR A 14 7.09 10.13 -4.23
N SER A 15 7.97 9.25 -4.72
CA SER A 15 8.42 8.08 -3.96
C SER A 15 9.94 7.95 -4.02
N ILE A 16 10.54 7.55 -2.90
CA ILE A 16 11.95 7.22 -2.83
C ILE A 16 12.09 5.70 -2.97
N ASN A 17 12.91 5.25 -3.93
CA ASN A 17 13.19 3.82 -4.08
C ASN A 17 14.03 3.31 -2.89
N ARG A 18 13.46 2.36 -2.15
CA ARG A 18 14.09 1.68 -1.03
C ARG A 18 13.72 0.20 -1.06
N THR A 19 14.66 -0.65 -0.66
CA THR A 19 14.44 -2.10 -0.52
C THR A 19 13.97 -2.39 0.89
N ILE A 20 12.84 -3.08 1.02
CA ILE A 20 12.30 -3.58 2.29
C ILE A 20 12.04 -5.08 2.18
N ARG A 21 12.04 -5.77 3.33
CA ARG A 21 11.62 -7.18 3.40
C ARG A 21 10.14 -7.25 3.76
N LEU A 22 9.40 -8.08 3.04
CA LEU A 22 7.98 -8.37 3.29
C LEU A 22 7.83 -9.86 3.64
N SER A 23 6.82 -10.21 4.43
CA SER A 23 6.46 -11.62 4.59
C SER A 23 5.93 -12.18 3.26
N PRO A 24 6.14 -13.48 2.95
CA PRO A 24 5.61 -14.10 1.74
C PRO A 24 4.11 -13.90 1.58
N GLU A 25 3.35 -14.09 2.67
CA GLU A 25 1.89 -13.89 2.68
C GLU A 25 1.48 -12.45 2.30
N SER A 26 2.18 -11.46 2.85
CA SER A 26 1.91 -10.04 2.51
C SER A 26 2.22 -9.77 1.05
N PHE A 27 3.32 -10.31 0.54
CA PHE A 27 3.72 -10.16 -0.86
C PHE A 27 2.67 -10.77 -1.80
N ASP A 28 2.26 -12.02 -1.56
CA ASP A 28 1.29 -12.72 -2.41
C ASP A 28 -0.05 -11.99 -2.44
N ARG A 29 -0.50 -11.50 -1.29
CA ARG A 29 -1.77 -10.77 -1.18
C ARG A 29 -1.71 -9.40 -1.87
N LEU A 30 -0.63 -8.65 -1.68
CA LEU A 30 -0.44 -7.36 -2.37
C LEU A 30 -0.27 -7.53 -3.88
N SER A 31 0.40 -8.59 -4.32
CA SER A 31 0.57 -8.93 -5.73
C SER A 31 -0.79 -9.23 -6.38
N SER A 32 -1.60 -10.07 -5.73
CA SER A 32 -2.96 -10.38 -6.18
C SER A 32 -3.85 -9.14 -6.25
N LEU A 33 -3.79 -8.28 -5.23
CA LEU A 33 -4.52 -7.01 -5.20
C LEU A 33 -4.06 -6.05 -6.29
N SER A 34 -2.76 -6.02 -6.61
CA SER A 34 -2.21 -5.20 -7.68
C SER A 34 -2.82 -5.59 -9.03
N GLN A 35 -2.85 -6.89 -9.31
CA GLN A 35 -3.42 -7.44 -10.54
C GLN A 35 -4.93 -7.15 -10.64
N GLN A 36 -5.69 -7.36 -9.56
CA GLN A 36 -7.15 -7.16 -9.57
C GLN A 36 -7.56 -5.67 -9.64
N SER A 37 -6.80 -4.80 -8.98
CA SER A 37 -7.16 -3.38 -8.88
C SER A 37 -6.64 -2.53 -10.04
N GLY A 38 -5.60 -2.99 -10.74
CA GLY A 38 -4.86 -2.22 -11.75
C GLY A 38 -3.92 -1.17 -11.16
N VAL A 39 -3.72 -1.19 -9.83
CA VAL A 39 -2.82 -0.29 -9.11
C VAL A 39 -1.46 -0.97 -8.95
N SER A 40 -0.36 -0.25 -9.20
CA SER A 40 0.98 -0.82 -9.08
C SER A 40 1.28 -1.29 -7.66
N PHE A 41 2.06 -2.36 -7.55
CA PHE A 41 2.46 -2.94 -6.27
C PHE A 41 3.02 -1.90 -5.30
N ASN A 42 3.99 -1.08 -5.74
CA ASN A 42 4.59 -0.03 -4.92
C ASN A 42 3.57 0.99 -4.43
N ARG A 43 2.56 1.31 -5.26
CA ARG A 43 1.51 2.25 -4.88
C ARG A 43 0.57 1.63 -3.85
N LEU A 44 0.25 0.35 -3.95
CA LEU A 44 -0.50 -0.37 -2.91
C LEU A 44 0.27 -0.39 -1.59
N VAL A 45 1.56 -0.73 -1.63
CA VAL A 45 2.43 -0.72 -0.44
C VAL A 45 2.39 0.66 0.23
N ASN A 46 2.59 1.74 -0.54
CA ASN A 46 2.56 3.10 0.01
C ASN A 46 1.18 3.46 0.60
N GLN A 47 0.08 3.06 -0.04
CA GLN A 47 -1.26 3.31 0.51
C GLN A 47 -1.50 2.53 1.81
N CYS A 48 -1.06 1.27 1.89
CA CYS A 48 -1.16 0.47 3.11
C CYS A 48 -0.34 1.08 4.24
N ILE A 49 0.90 1.51 3.97
CA ILE A 49 1.77 2.18 4.95
C ILE A 49 1.13 3.50 5.41
N ALA A 50 0.66 4.34 4.49
CA ALA A 50 0.04 5.61 4.83
C ALA A 50 -1.21 5.43 5.70
N TYR A 51 -2.07 4.47 5.35
CA TYR A 51 -3.24 4.14 6.16
C TYR A 51 -2.85 3.68 7.57
N ALA A 52 -1.86 2.78 7.69
CA ALA A 52 -1.40 2.31 8.98
C ALA A 52 -0.83 3.44 9.85
N LEU A 53 -0.03 4.35 9.27
CA LEU A 53 0.54 5.49 9.98
C LEU A 53 -0.53 6.52 10.39
N GLN A 54 -1.53 6.78 9.55
CA GLN A 54 -2.63 7.71 9.87
C GLN A 54 -3.57 7.19 10.96
N ASN A 55 -3.63 5.87 11.15
CA ASN A 55 -4.47 5.21 12.14
C ASN A 55 -3.63 4.57 13.26
N LEU A 56 -2.36 4.95 13.37
CA LEU A 56 -1.51 4.52 14.46
C LEU A 56 -2.01 5.21 15.72
N GLU A 57 -2.28 4.45 16.78
CA GLU A 57 -2.53 5.04 18.10
C GLU A 57 -1.21 5.68 18.57
N GLU A 58 -1.22 7.00 18.76
CA GLU A 58 -0.13 7.73 19.38
C GLU A 58 -0.30 7.62 20.90
N ASP A 59 0.76 7.18 21.59
CA ASP A 59 0.82 7.11 23.07
C ASP A 59 0.70 8.49 23.74
#